data_AF-A0A2N9IRP4-F1
#
_entry.id   AF-A0A2N9IRP4-F1
#
_cell.length_a   1.000
_cell.length_b   1.000
_cell.length_c   1.000
_cell.angle_alpha   90.00
_cell.angle_beta   90.00
_cell.angle_gamma   90.00
#
_symmetry.space_group_name_H-M   'P 1'
#
loop_
_entity.id
_entity.type
_entity.pdbx_description
1 polymer ?
#
loop_
_entity_poly.entity_id
_entity_poly.type
_entity_poly.pdbx_seq_one_letter_code
_entity_poly.pdbx_strand_id
1 'polypeptide(L)'
;MLRTVPDVGKIFLLIKANDKEAAIDRLKNEILASELFKCLEQTHGESFKAFMMRKLVPITGNVCESNLGMDPYTANEIANEVDVIINSAANTTFDERYDVALNTNTRGPSRLLGFAKKCKKLSLFLHVSTAYVNGERQGVIMEKPFHMGQTIAGESSTSKTLPILSIPVLDIIDEIKLASDLKLSVHENEVAQKMKELGLQRAKMFGWQNTYVFTKAMGEMLVNSVRGDIPVVIIRPTVIESTHKEPFPGWIQGNRMLDPWIISYGKGRLPGFLGDPKAIVDVVPLDMVVNASIAAIAKHGIAAKPELNVYHEENIDITGMKFFSSMDNFSSYISDEITQRSGVMDAPISDSKLRGKLEMKCKKKVEHVVHMAKLYEPYMFYRGWFDNRNTQKLMEDMSFEEMKDFGFNVGSINWENYILNVHIPGLRRHIMKGRLVS
;
A
#
# COMPACT_ATOMS: atom_id res chain seq x y z
N MET A 1 12.85 13.92 -4.99
CA MET A 1 12.43 15.27 -5.39
C MET A 1 13.17 16.38 -4.64
N LEU A 2 12.90 16.69 -3.37
CA LEU A 2 13.56 17.83 -2.69
C LEU A 2 15.09 17.78 -2.66
N ARG A 3 15.69 16.58 -2.62
CA ARG A 3 17.15 16.38 -2.72
C ARG A 3 17.68 16.39 -4.15
N THR A 4 16.85 15.98 -5.11
CA THR A 4 17.30 15.41 -6.39
C THR A 4 16.83 16.20 -7.59
N VAL A 5 15.83 17.06 -7.39
CA VAL A 5 15.25 17.95 -8.38
C VAL A 5 15.22 19.35 -7.76
N PRO A 6 16.39 20.03 -7.63
CA PRO A 6 16.50 21.29 -6.90
C PRO A 6 15.63 22.41 -7.50
N ASP A 7 15.37 22.32 -8.80
CA ASP A 7 14.58 23.27 -9.58
C ASP A 7 13.06 23.11 -9.40
N VAL A 8 12.60 22.09 -8.68
CA VAL A 8 11.18 21.94 -8.36
C VAL A 8 10.66 23.20 -7.68
N GLY A 9 9.69 23.90 -8.29
CA GLY A 9 9.22 25.19 -7.79
C GLY A 9 8.57 25.08 -6.42
N LYS A 10 7.39 24.44 -6.38
CA LYS A 10 6.60 24.17 -5.18
C LYS A 10 6.04 22.75 -5.23
N ILE A 11 5.78 22.18 -4.06
CA ILE A 11 5.05 20.93 -3.87
C ILE A 11 3.81 21.26 -3.03
N PHE A 12 2.65 21.25 -3.67
CA PHE A 12 1.37 21.36 -2.99
C PHE A 12 1.03 20.02 -2.33
N LEU A 13 0.98 20.00 -1.00
CA LEU A 13 0.70 18.81 -0.21
C LEU A 13 -0.73 18.85 0.30
N LEU A 14 -1.60 18.01 -0.28
CA LEU A 14 -2.98 17.86 0.22
C LEU A 14 -2.97 17.11 1.56
N ILE A 15 -3.35 17.80 2.63
CA ILE A 15 -3.34 17.29 4.01
C ILE A 15 -4.77 17.31 4.54
N LYS A 16 -5.24 16.13 4.99
CA LYS A 16 -6.53 16.02 5.70
C LYS A 16 -6.44 16.69 7.06
N ALA A 17 -7.06 17.85 7.21
CA ALA A 17 -7.10 18.61 8.45
C ALA A 17 -8.43 19.38 8.56
N ASN A 18 -8.74 19.89 9.74
CA ASN A 18 -9.99 20.64 9.97
C ASN A 18 -9.95 22.03 9.31
N ASP A 19 -8.78 22.65 9.27
CA ASP A 19 -8.56 23.99 8.73
C ASP A 19 -7.10 24.14 8.24
N LYS A 20 -6.74 25.35 7.80
CA LYS A 20 -5.40 25.68 7.27
C LYS A 20 -4.32 25.64 8.35
N GLU A 21 -4.64 26.07 9.57
CA GLU A 21 -3.69 26.10 10.69
C GLU A 21 -3.30 24.67 11.09
N ALA A 22 -4.30 23.80 11.24
CA ALA A 22 -4.10 22.38 11.50
C ALA A 22 -3.27 21.70 10.38
N ALA A 23 -3.48 22.05 9.10
CA ALA A 23 -2.66 21.50 8.01
C ALA A 23 -1.18 21.95 8.11
N ILE A 24 -0.94 23.22 8.45
CA ILE A 24 0.41 23.76 8.68
C ILE A 24 1.08 23.09 9.88
N ASP A 25 0.34 22.88 10.97
CA ASP A 25 0.85 22.23 12.17
C ASP A 25 1.22 20.78 11.91
N ARG A 26 0.39 20.04 11.15
CA ARG A 26 0.72 18.69 10.71
C ARG A 26 1.97 18.66 9.83
N LEU A 27 2.11 19.60 8.90
CA LEU A 27 3.33 19.73 8.10
C LEU A 27 4.56 19.91 9.00
N LYS A 28 4.51 20.86 9.95
CA LYS A 28 5.67 21.16 10.82
C LYS A 28 5.99 20.04 11.80
N ASN A 29 4.98 19.49 12.46
CA ASN A 29 5.16 18.65 13.64
C ASN A 29 5.11 17.14 13.33
N GLU A 30 4.48 16.73 12.22
CA GLU A 30 4.43 15.31 11.82
C GLU A 30 5.38 15.03 10.64
N ILE A 31 5.36 15.89 9.61
CA ILE A 31 6.11 15.64 8.37
C ILE A 31 7.56 16.11 8.53
N LEU A 32 7.79 17.41 8.79
CA LEU A 32 9.14 17.97 8.89
C LEU A 32 9.93 17.45 10.10
N ALA A 33 9.24 16.99 11.15
CA ALA A 33 9.87 16.36 12.31
C ALA A 33 10.31 14.91 12.05
N SER A 34 9.97 14.33 10.89
CA SER A 34 10.38 12.98 10.53
C SER A 34 11.89 12.90 10.31
N GLU A 35 12.53 11.85 10.85
CA GLU A 35 13.95 11.56 10.63
C GLU A 35 14.28 11.37 9.14
N LEU A 36 13.28 11.10 8.29
CA LEU A 36 13.44 11.04 6.84
C LEU A 36 14.16 12.28 6.27
N PHE A 37 13.89 13.45 6.85
CA PHE A 37 14.45 14.71 6.37
C PHE A 37 15.84 15.04 6.96
N LYS A 38 16.42 14.16 7.78
CA LYS A 38 17.72 14.39 8.43
C LYS A 38 18.83 14.73 7.43
N CYS A 39 18.87 14.07 6.27
CA CYS A 39 19.87 14.39 5.24
C CYS A 39 19.71 15.82 4.72
N LEU A 40 18.48 16.28 4.48
CA LEU A 40 18.20 17.66 4.07
C LEU A 40 18.52 18.65 5.20
N GLU A 41 18.21 18.28 6.44
CA GLU A 41 18.55 19.09 7.61
C GLU A 41 20.06 19.27 7.74
N GLN A 42 20.85 18.21 7.54
CA GLN A 42 22.31 18.28 7.53
C GLN A 42 22.84 19.13 6.37
N THR A 43 22.25 19.04 5.18
CA THR A 43 22.67 19.82 4.01
C THR A 43 22.36 21.31 4.16
N HIS A 44 21.19 21.66 4.71
CA HIS A 44 20.73 23.05 4.78
C HIS A 44 21.00 23.74 6.12
N GLY A 45 21.38 22.99 7.17
CA GLY A 45 21.66 23.52 8.50
C GLY A 45 20.52 24.39 9.02
N GLU A 46 20.87 25.58 9.52
CA GLU A 46 19.90 26.56 10.05
C GLU A 46 18.84 26.99 9.03
N SER A 47 19.16 26.91 7.73
CA SER A 47 18.23 27.26 6.65
C SER A 47 17.24 26.15 6.30
N PHE A 48 17.32 24.96 6.92
CA PHE A 48 16.46 23.81 6.61
C PHE A 48 14.98 24.16 6.68
N LYS A 49 14.51 24.76 7.79
CA LYS A 49 13.09 25.09 7.95
C LYS A 49 12.62 26.09 6.90
N ALA A 50 13.41 27.13 6.62
CA ALA A 50 13.08 28.12 5.60
C ALA A 50 13.04 27.49 4.20
N PHE A 51 14.00 26.62 3.87
CA PHE A 51 14.03 25.86 2.63
C PHE A 51 12.76 25.00 2.46
N MET A 52 12.41 24.23 3.48
CA MET A 52 11.24 23.34 3.44
C MET A 52 9.93 24.12 3.32
N MET A 53 9.75 25.20 4.09
CA MET A 53 8.54 26.02 4.04
C MET A 53 8.41 26.80 2.72
N ARG A 54 9.53 27.09 2.03
CA ARG A 54 9.50 27.67 0.69
C ARG A 54 9.07 26.67 -0.37
N LYS A 55 9.49 25.40 -0.24
CA LYS A 55 9.21 24.35 -1.24
C LYS A 55 7.88 23.65 -1.00
N LEU A 56 7.41 23.52 0.24
CA LEU A 56 6.20 22.77 0.60
C LEU A 56 5.05 23.71 0.94
N VAL A 57 3.93 23.57 0.23
CA VAL A 57 2.72 24.34 0.46
C VAL A 57 1.62 23.40 0.97
N PRO A 58 1.28 23.42 2.27
CA PRO A 58 0.23 22.57 2.81
C PRO A 58 -1.14 23.08 2.38
N ILE A 59 -1.96 22.18 1.82
CA ILE A 59 -3.31 22.46 1.34
C ILE A 59 -4.28 21.60 2.13
N THR A 60 -5.19 22.21 2.87
CA THR A 60 -6.26 21.46 3.56
C THR A 60 -7.16 20.80 2.52
N GLY A 61 -7.36 19.49 2.63
CA GLY A 61 -8.31 18.80 1.77
C GLY A 61 -8.36 17.28 1.97
N ASN A 62 -9.29 16.65 1.26
CA ASN A 62 -9.63 15.25 1.40
C ASN A 62 -10.10 14.68 0.06
N VAL A 63 -9.42 13.64 -0.43
CA VAL A 63 -9.77 12.96 -1.70
C VAL A 63 -11.17 12.33 -1.72
N CYS A 64 -11.77 12.17 -0.54
CA CYS A 64 -13.14 11.67 -0.39
C CYS A 64 -14.22 12.72 -0.70
N GLU A 65 -13.85 13.99 -0.79
CA GLU A 65 -14.78 15.13 -0.88
C GLU A 65 -14.83 15.73 -2.29
N SER A 66 -15.94 16.40 -2.60
CA SER A 66 -16.06 17.18 -3.83
C SER A 66 -14.98 18.26 -3.90
N ASN A 67 -14.44 18.50 -5.09
CA ASN A 67 -13.31 19.42 -5.30
C ASN A 67 -12.11 19.14 -4.37
N LEU A 68 -11.97 17.89 -3.90
CA LEU A 68 -10.91 17.43 -2.98
C LEU A 68 -10.93 18.13 -1.62
N GLY A 69 -12.08 18.67 -1.20
CA GLY A 69 -12.20 19.45 0.04
C GLY A 69 -11.54 20.83 -0.02
N MET A 70 -11.06 21.26 -1.18
CA MET A 70 -10.48 22.59 -1.37
C MET A 70 -11.56 23.62 -1.68
N ASP A 71 -11.38 24.84 -1.18
CA ASP A 71 -12.18 25.97 -1.63
C ASP A 71 -11.91 26.26 -3.14
N PRO A 72 -12.90 26.81 -3.87
CA PRO A 72 -12.77 27.01 -5.32
C PRO A 72 -11.62 27.94 -5.72
N TYR A 73 -11.27 28.92 -4.89
CA TYR A 73 -10.20 29.87 -5.18
C TYR A 73 -8.84 29.18 -5.11
N THR A 74 -8.54 28.53 -3.98
CA THR A 74 -7.31 27.75 -3.79
C THR A 74 -7.16 26.66 -4.88
N ALA A 75 -8.25 25.96 -5.19
CA ALA A 75 -8.24 24.94 -6.24
C ALA A 75 -7.88 25.53 -7.62
N ASN A 76 -8.41 26.71 -7.97
CA ASN A 76 -8.10 27.37 -9.22
C ASN A 76 -6.64 27.88 -9.27
N GLU A 77 -6.11 28.42 -8.19
CA GLU A 77 -4.69 28.83 -8.12
C GLU A 77 -3.76 27.65 -8.38
N ILE A 78 -3.96 26.55 -7.66
CA ILE A 78 -3.16 25.33 -7.81
C ILE A 78 -3.28 24.78 -9.24
N ALA A 79 -4.48 24.76 -9.82
CA ALA A 79 -4.69 24.26 -11.17
C ALA A 79 -3.92 25.04 -12.25
N ASN A 80 -3.56 26.31 -12.01
CA ASN A 80 -2.76 27.10 -12.95
C ASN A 80 -1.24 26.92 -12.78
N GLU A 81 -0.79 26.26 -11.70
CA GLU A 81 0.63 26.05 -11.37
C GLU A 81 1.10 24.60 -11.52
N VAL A 82 0.23 23.61 -11.38
CA VAL A 82 0.65 22.20 -11.29
C VAL A 82 1.01 21.59 -12.66
N ASP A 83 2.24 21.09 -12.76
CA ASP A 83 2.75 20.33 -13.92
C ASP A 83 2.57 18.81 -13.76
N VAL A 84 2.68 18.28 -12.54
CA VAL A 84 2.56 16.84 -12.26
C VAL A 84 1.70 16.60 -11.03
N ILE A 85 0.77 15.65 -11.10
CA ILE A 85 -0.01 15.19 -9.95
C ILE A 85 0.44 13.78 -9.57
N ILE A 86 0.84 13.60 -8.31
CA ILE A 86 1.19 12.30 -7.73
C ILE A 86 0.11 11.88 -6.74
N ASN A 87 -0.68 10.88 -7.12
CA ASN A 87 -1.72 10.31 -6.28
C ASN A 87 -1.24 9.06 -5.53
N SER A 88 -0.81 9.26 -4.28
CA SER A 88 -0.49 8.18 -3.34
C SER A 88 -1.48 8.07 -2.17
N ALA A 89 -2.58 8.86 -2.18
CA ALA A 89 -3.58 8.82 -1.13
C ALA A 89 -4.44 7.56 -1.26
N ALA A 90 -4.47 6.73 -0.21
CA ALA A 90 -5.24 5.50 -0.17
C ALA A 90 -5.58 5.10 1.27
N ASN A 91 -6.65 4.32 1.43
CA ASN A 91 -6.85 3.48 2.59
C ASN A 91 -6.22 2.11 2.31
N THR A 92 -5.26 1.69 3.14
CA THR A 92 -4.50 0.44 2.95
C THR A 92 -4.94 -0.68 3.90
N THR A 93 -6.07 -0.51 4.62
CA THR A 93 -6.61 -1.51 5.53
C THR A 93 -7.38 -2.56 4.74
N PHE A 94 -6.96 -3.82 4.80
CA PHE A 94 -7.51 -4.91 3.99
C PHE A 94 -8.98 -5.22 4.30
N ASP A 95 -9.42 -5.03 5.55
CA ASP A 95 -10.78 -5.24 6.03
C ASP A 95 -11.49 -3.92 6.35
N GLU A 96 -11.16 -2.82 5.67
CA GLU A 96 -11.89 -1.56 5.81
C GLU A 96 -13.37 -1.73 5.40
N ARG A 97 -14.23 -0.90 6.00
CA ARG A 97 -15.62 -0.73 5.55
C ARG A 97 -15.67 -0.44 4.06
N TYR A 98 -16.50 -1.19 3.34
CA TYR A 98 -16.60 -1.09 1.89
C TYR A 98 -16.97 0.32 1.40
N ASP A 99 -17.90 1.02 2.07
CA ASP A 99 -18.27 2.40 1.73
C ASP A 99 -17.09 3.38 1.83
N VAL A 100 -16.25 3.23 2.86
CA VAL A 100 -15.05 4.05 3.08
C VAL A 100 -13.96 3.72 2.05
N ALA A 101 -13.73 2.43 1.79
CA ALA A 101 -12.73 1.96 0.84
C ALA A 101 -13.08 2.39 -0.61
N LEU A 102 -14.33 2.22 -1.03
CA LEU A 102 -14.83 2.72 -2.32
C LEU A 102 -14.65 4.24 -2.43
N ASN A 103 -15.00 4.98 -1.39
CA ASN A 103 -14.93 6.44 -1.46
C ASN A 103 -13.49 6.96 -1.57
N THR A 104 -12.55 6.30 -0.88
CA THR A 104 -11.13 6.67 -0.87
C THR A 104 -10.39 6.13 -2.09
N ASN A 105 -10.39 4.82 -2.30
CA ASN A 105 -9.52 4.13 -3.25
C ASN A 105 -10.10 4.09 -4.67
N THR A 106 -11.43 4.09 -4.81
CA THR A 106 -12.10 4.03 -6.12
C THR A 106 -12.48 5.42 -6.60
N ARG A 107 -13.30 6.15 -5.82
CA ARG A 107 -13.77 7.49 -6.20
C ARG A 107 -12.70 8.56 -6.03
N GLY A 108 -11.81 8.44 -5.04
CA GLY A 108 -10.75 9.42 -4.77
C GLY A 108 -9.85 9.70 -5.99
N PRO A 109 -9.24 8.67 -6.63
CA PRO A 109 -8.48 8.86 -7.86
C PRO A 109 -9.28 9.53 -8.98
N SER A 110 -10.56 9.15 -9.17
CA SER A 110 -11.43 9.76 -10.17
C SER A 110 -11.69 11.25 -9.89
N ARG A 111 -11.93 11.64 -8.63
CA ARG A 111 -12.07 13.06 -8.26
C ARG A 111 -10.79 13.85 -8.49
N LEU A 112 -9.64 13.27 -8.13
CA LEU A 112 -8.34 13.90 -8.32
C LEU A 112 -8.01 14.04 -9.80
N LEU A 113 -8.39 13.08 -10.63
CA LEU A 113 -8.28 13.18 -12.09
C LEU A 113 -9.26 14.22 -12.66
N GLY A 114 -10.45 14.37 -12.07
CA GLY A 114 -11.36 15.47 -12.38
C GLY A 114 -10.78 16.85 -12.07
N PHE A 115 -9.97 16.97 -11.01
CA PHE A 115 -9.18 18.17 -10.75
C PHE A 115 -8.04 18.32 -11.76
N ALA A 116 -7.34 17.22 -12.08
CA ALA A 116 -6.26 17.19 -13.06
C ALA A 116 -6.69 17.73 -14.44
N LYS A 117 -7.92 17.46 -14.87
CA LYS A 117 -8.51 18.03 -16.11
C LYS A 117 -8.64 19.56 -16.12
N LYS A 118 -8.63 20.20 -14.94
CA LYS A 118 -8.64 21.66 -14.82
C LYS A 118 -7.21 22.23 -14.89
N CYS A 119 -6.19 21.40 -14.76
CA CYS A 119 -4.80 21.82 -14.72
C CYS A 119 -4.26 22.03 -16.13
N LYS A 120 -3.96 23.29 -16.49
CA LYS A 120 -3.58 23.67 -17.86
C LYS A 120 -2.16 23.28 -18.25
N LYS A 121 -1.27 23.13 -17.26
CA LYS A 121 0.14 22.79 -17.44
C LYS A 121 0.43 21.32 -17.18
N LEU A 122 -0.59 20.54 -16.84
CA LEU A 122 -0.40 19.16 -16.44
C LEU A 122 0.21 18.34 -17.57
N SER A 123 1.40 17.80 -17.34
CA SER A 123 2.09 16.90 -18.24
C SER A 123 1.88 15.43 -17.87
N LEU A 124 1.59 15.14 -16.60
CA LEU A 124 1.45 13.76 -16.14
C LEU A 124 0.60 13.61 -14.87
N PHE A 125 -0.20 12.55 -14.83
CA PHE A 125 -0.84 12.05 -13.61
C PHE A 125 -0.26 10.69 -13.22
N LEU A 126 0.46 10.63 -12.10
CA LEU A 126 0.95 9.37 -11.54
C LEU A 126 -0.02 8.85 -10.47
N HIS A 127 -0.43 7.59 -10.57
CA HIS A 127 -1.22 6.88 -9.58
C HIS A 127 -0.43 5.73 -8.96
N VAL A 128 -0.28 5.74 -7.64
CA VAL A 128 0.26 4.60 -6.92
C VAL A 128 -0.86 3.61 -6.64
N SER A 129 -0.73 2.40 -7.14
CA SER A 129 -1.61 1.26 -6.94
C SER A 129 -0.92 0.16 -6.15
N THR A 130 -1.13 -1.12 -6.48
CA THR A 130 -0.41 -2.27 -5.90
C THR A 130 -0.41 -3.42 -6.90
N ALA A 131 0.66 -4.21 -6.96
CA ALA A 131 0.74 -5.38 -7.85
C ALA A 131 -0.41 -6.37 -7.60
N TYR A 132 -0.90 -6.43 -6.36
CA TYR A 132 -2.00 -7.30 -5.94
C TYR A 132 -3.39 -6.88 -6.46
N VAL A 133 -3.53 -5.77 -7.20
CA VAL A 133 -4.77 -5.51 -7.97
C VAL A 133 -5.04 -6.58 -9.03
N ASN A 134 -4.05 -7.42 -9.33
CA ASN A 134 -4.20 -8.58 -10.19
C ASN A 134 -4.97 -9.75 -9.54
N GLY A 135 -5.41 -9.61 -8.30
CA GLY A 135 -6.31 -10.57 -7.66
C GLY A 135 -5.68 -11.96 -7.58
N GLU A 136 -6.50 -13.00 -7.72
CA GLU A 136 -6.09 -14.40 -7.60
C GLU A 136 -5.38 -14.99 -8.85
N ARG A 137 -4.95 -14.14 -9.81
CA ARG A 137 -4.19 -14.60 -10.98
C ARG A 137 -2.96 -15.42 -10.58
N GLN A 138 -2.64 -16.41 -11.40
CA GLN A 138 -1.51 -17.31 -11.21
C GLN A 138 -0.58 -17.27 -12.44
N GLY A 139 0.69 -17.64 -12.27
CA GLY A 139 1.68 -17.60 -13.34
C GLY A 139 2.14 -16.18 -13.66
N VAL A 140 2.66 -15.95 -14.88
CA VAL A 140 3.21 -14.63 -15.26
C VAL A 140 2.09 -13.61 -15.49
N ILE A 141 2.15 -12.50 -14.76
CA ILE A 141 1.16 -11.43 -14.76
C ILE A 141 1.74 -10.19 -15.43
N MET A 142 1.17 -9.84 -16.57
CA MET A 142 1.64 -8.75 -17.41
C MET A 142 1.27 -7.37 -16.87
N GLU A 143 2.10 -6.37 -17.16
CA GLU A 143 1.87 -4.94 -16.89
C GLU A 143 0.78 -4.34 -17.81
N LYS A 144 -0.46 -4.81 -17.65
CA LYS A 144 -1.62 -4.39 -18.43
C LYS A 144 -2.55 -3.47 -17.63
N PRO A 145 -3.13 -2.43 -18.27
CA PRO A 145 -4.16 -1.61 -17.65
C PRO A 145 -5.46 -2.41 -17.40
N PHE A 146 -6.20 -2.02 -16.37
CA PHE A 146 -7.55 -2.53 -16.15
C PHE A 146 -8.59 -1.75 -16.95
N HIS A 147 -9.53 -2.46 -17.57
CA HIS A 147 -10.68 -1.85 -18.26
C HIS A 147 -11.96 -1.98 -17.44
N MET A 148 -12.91 -1.06 -17.66
CA MET A 148 -14.23 -1.12 -17.02
C MET A 148 -14.89 -2.48 -17.26
N GLY A 149 -15.51 -3.04 -16.22
CA GLY A 149 -16.19 -4.33 -16.30
C GLY A 149 -15.29 -5.56 -16.18
N GLN A 150 -13.96 -5.39 -16.18
CA GLN A 150 -13.02 -6.52 -16.08
C GLN A 150 -13.08 -7.16 -14.69
N THR A 151 -13.06 -8.49 -14.64
CA THR A 151 -13.06 -9.27 -13.41
C THR A 151 -12.07 -10.43 -13.51
N ILE A 152 -11.43 -10.77 -12.39
CA ILE A 152 -10.48 -11.89 -12.35
C ILE A 152 -11.21 -13.24 -12.42
N ALA A 153 -12.40 -13.31 -11.81
CA ALA A 153 -13.27 -14.48 -11.89
C ALA A 153 -13.72 -14.79 -13.34
N GLY A 154 -13.98 -13.75 -14.15
CA GLY A 154 -14.35 -13.91 -15.56
C GLY A 154 -13.22 -14.46 -16.42
N GLU A 155 -11.97 -14.10 -16.13
CA GLU A 155 -10.79 -14.56 -16.87
C GLU A 155 -10.56 -16.06 -16.69
N SER A 156 -10.72 -16.57 -15.46
CA SER A 156 -10.58 -18.00 -15.15
C SER A 156 -11.64 -18.88 -15.82
N SER A 157 -12.80 -18.29 -16.12
CA SER A 157 -13.94 -18.97 -16.76
C SER A 157 -13.78 -19.14 -18.27
N THR A 158 -12.84 -18.44 -18.91
CA THR A 158 -12.53 -18.64 -20.35
C THR A 158 -11.69 -19.90 -20.62
N SER A 159 -11.08 -20.48 -19.58
CA SER A 159 -10.24 -21.69 -19.66
C SER A 159 -11.01 -23.00 -19.42
N LYS A 160 -12.21 -22.93 -18.81
CA LYS A 160 -13.06 -24.10 -18.55
C LYS A 160 -14.42 -23.86 -19.19
N THR A 161 -14.92 -24.83 -19.96
CA THR A 161 -16.28 -24.87 -20.55
C THR A 161 -17.37 -24.72 -19.49
N LEU A 162 -17.64 -23.49 -19.07
CA LEU A 162 -18.80 -23.07 -18.29
C LEU A 162 -19.65 -22.17 -19.19
N PRO A 163 -20.98 -22.29 -19.17
CA PRO A 163 -21.86 -21.45 -19.97
C PRO A 163 -21.66 -19.97 -19.59
N ILE A 164 -21.56 -19.10 -20.62
CA ILE A 164 -21.29 -17.65 -20.56
C ILE A 164 -22.23 -16.88 -19.60
N LEU A 165 -23.35 -17.48 -19.20
CA LEU A 165 -24.42 -16.89 -18.38
C LEU A 165 -24.09 -16.66 -16.89
N SER A 166 -22.93 -17.07 -16.37
CA SER A 166 -22.62 -16.99 -14.93
C SER A 166 -21.41 -16.13 -14.57
N ILE A 167 -20.80 -15.40 -15.52
CA ILE A 167 -19.70 -14.47 -15.21
C ILE A 167 -20.29 -13.18 -14.63
N PRO A 168 -20.01 -12.82 -13.37
CA PRO A 168 -20.53 -11.59 -12.79
C PRO A 168 -19.88 -10.39 -13.48
N VAL A 169 -20.72 -9.52 -14.06
CA VAL A 169 -20.29 -8.24 -14.63
C VAL A 169 -20.06 -7.26 -13.49
N LEU A 170 -18.88 -6.65 -13.45
CA LEU A 170 -18.56 -5.63 -12.46
C LEU A 170 -18.97 -4.24 -12.96
N ASP A 171 -20.05 -3.71 -12.40
CA ASP A 171 -20.41 -2.31 -12.58
C ASP A 171 -20.06 -1.52 -11.30
N ILE A 172 -19.13 -0.57 -11.42
CA ILE A 172 -18.62 0.21 -10.29
C ILE A 172 -19.71 1.14 -9.72
N ILE A 173 -20.62 1.64 -10.55
CA ILE A 173 -21.72 2.49 -10.10
C ILE A 173 -22.71 1.66 -9.28
N ASP A 174 -23.01 0.44 -9.73
CA ASP A 174 -23.86 -0.48 -8.97
C ASP A 174 -23.21 -0.89 -7.65
N GLU A 175 -21.89 -1.12 -7.60
CA GLU A 175 -21.18 -1.38 -6.33
C GLU A 175 -21.29 -0.22 -5.34
N ILE A 176 -21.14 1.02 -5.82
CA ILE A 176 -21.29 2.23 -5.00
C ILE A 176 -22.72 2.35 -4.49
N LYS A 177 -23.70 2.09 -5.37
CA LYS A 177 -25.12 2.13 -5.01
C LYS A 177 -25.46 1.04 -3.98
N LEU A 178 -24.99 -0.18 -4.19
CA LEU A 178 -25.16 -1.30 -3.26
C LEU A 178 -24.64 -0.97 -1.86
N ALA A 179 -23.43 -0.41 -1.77
CA ALA A 179 -22.88 0.02 -0.49
C ALA A 179 -23.72 1.15 0.15
N SER A 180 -24.18 2.11 -0.65
CA SER A 180 -25.02 3.21 -0.16
C SER A 180 -26.38 2.71 0.36
N ASP A 181 -27.06 1.86 -0.40
CA ASP A 181 -28.38 1.32 -0.06
C ASP A 181 -28.30 0.43 1.19
N LEU A 182 -27.27 -0.43 1.30
CA LEU A 182 -27.04 -1.22 2.50
C LEU A 182 -26.86 -0.32 3.73
N LYS A 183 -26.06 0.74 3.62
CA LYS A 183 -25.81 1.69 4.71
C LYS A 183 -27.09 2.32 5.26
N LEU A 184 -28.04 2.63 4.39
CA LEU A 184 -29.33 3.23 4.75
C LEU A 184 -30.31 2.20 5.34
N SER A 185 -30.16 0.92 5.00
CA SER A 185 -31.05 -0.16 5.43
C SER A 185 -30.69 -0.83 6.76
N VAL A 186 -29.49 -0.58 7.28
CA VAL A 186 -28.98 -1.21 8.52
C VAL A 186 -28.87 -0.21 9.65
N HIS A 187 -29.02 -0.68 10.89
CA HIS A 187 -28.84 0.14 12.08
C HIS A 187 -27.39 0.66 12.19
N GLU A 188 -27.22 1.90 12.67
CA GLU A 188 -25.92 2.60 12.71
C GLU A 188 -24.80 1.81 13.42
N ASN A 189 -25.15 1.11 14.50
CA ASN A 189 -24.25 0.26 15.26
C ASN A 189 -23.76 -0.99 14.49
N GLU A 190 -24.49 -1.44 13.47
CA GLU A 190 -24.15 -2.61 12.66
C GLU A 190 -23.45 -2.26 11.34
N VAL A 191 -23.56 -1.00 10.89
CA VAL A 191 -23.01 -0.51 9.61
C VAL A 191 -21.55 -0.92 9.43
N ALA A 192 -20.73 -0.73 10.47
CA ALA A 192 -19.30 -1.02 10.38
C ALA A 192 -19.04 -2.49 10.06
N GLN A 193 -19.68 -3.42 10.78
CA GLN A 193 -19.49 -4.86 10.57
C GLN A 193 -20.06 -5.30 9.22
N LYS A 194 -21.29 -4.90 8.89
CA LYS A 194 -21.95 -5.25 7.63
C LYS A 194 -21.19 -4.75 6.40
N MET A 195 -20.56 -3.57 6.49
CA MET A 195 -19.72 -3.04 5.41
C MET A 195 -18.43 -3.81 5.21
N LYS A 196 -17.82 -4.33 6.28
CA LYS A 196 -16.64 -5.20 6.16
C LYS A 196 -17.00 -6.53 5.52
N GLU A 197 -18.11 -7.13 5.96
CA GLU A 197 -18.65 -8.38 5.40
C GLU A 197 -18.97 -8.21 3.90
N LEU A 198 -19.69 -7.13 3.54
CA LEU A 198 -20.03 -6.82 2.15
C LEU A 198 -18.76 -6.68 1.29
N GLY A 199 -17.81 -5.84 1.69
CA GLY A 199 -16.60 -5.60 0.90
C GLY A 199 -15.81 -6.88 0.60
N LEU A 200 -15.65 -7.74 1.61
CA LEU A 200 -14.98 -9.02 1.45
C LEU A 200 -15.78 -9.97 0.55
N GLN A 201 -17.10 -10.02 0.68
CA GLN A 201 -17.97 -10.82 -0.17
C GLN A 201 -17.88 -10.39 -1.63
N ARG A 202 -17.95 -9.07 -1.91
CA ARG A 202 -17.86 -8.53 -3.27
C ARG A 202 -16.48 -8.80 -3.88
N ALA A 203 -15.40 -8.55 -3.13
CA ALA A 203 -14.05 -8.84 -3.59
C ALA A 203 -13.91 -10.30 -4.06
N LYS A 204 -14.31 -11.25 -3.21
CA LYS A 204 -14.25 -12.69 -3.53
C LYS A 204 -15.11 -13.06 -4.72
N MET A 205 -16.32 -12.49 -4.83
CA MET A 205 -17.23 -12.74 -5.95
C MET A 205 -16.61 -12.39 -7.30
N PHE A 206 -15.78 -11.34 -7.36
CA PHE A 206 -15.15 -10.91 -8.61
C PHE A 206 -13.68 -11.39 -8.78
N GLY A 207 -13.16 -12.18 -7.84
CA GLY A 207 -11.82 -12.81 -7.92
C GLY A 207 -10.67 -12.03 -7.28
N TRP A 208 -10.98 -11.18 -6.30
CA TRP A 208 -10.01 -10.45 -5.49
C TRP A 208 -10.00 -10.93 -4.03
N GLN A 209 -8.82 -10.94 -3.41
CA GLN A 209 -8.60 -11.52 -2.08
C GLN A 209 -9.31 -10.74 -0.95
N ASN A 210 -9.41 -9.41 -1.08
CA ASN A 210 -9.98 -8.53 -0.06
C ASN A 210 -10.43 -7.18 -0.62
N THR A 211 -11.11 -6.40 0.22
CA THR A 211 -11.69 -5.10 -0.10
C THR A 211 -10.65 -4.09 -0.58
N TYR A 212 -9.43 -4.10 -0.02
CA TYR A 212 -8.38 -3.16 -0.39
C TYR A 212 -7.97 -3.31 -1.85
N VAL A 213 -7.50 -4.50 -2.25
CA VAL A 213 -7.04 -4.74 -3.63
C VAL A 213 -8.17 -4.59 -4.65
N PHE A 214 -9.40 -4.97 -4.26
CA PHE A 214 -10.57 -4.82 -5.12
C PHE A 214 -10.91 -3.35 -5.39
N THR A 215 -10.95 -2.51 -4.35
CA THR A 215 -11.24 -1.07 -4.51
C THR A 215 -10.11 -0.32 -5.22
N LYS A 216 -8.86 -0.76 -5.08
CA LYS A 216 -7.71 -0.27 -5.86
C LYS A 216 -7.84 -0.62 -7.35
N ALA A 217 -8.22 -1.85 -7.68
CA ALA A 217 -8.48 -2.26 -9.06
C ALA A 217 -9.60 -1.43 -9.70
N MET A 218 -10.72 -1.22 -8.99
CA MET A 218 -11.79 -0.33 -9.45
C MET A 218 -11.32 1.12 -9.61
N GLY A 219 -10.42 1.60 -8.75
CA GLY A 219 -9.78 2.91 -8.89
C GLY A 219 -8.98 3.03 -10.19
N GLU A 220 -8.21 2.00 -10.56
CA GLU A 220 -7.50 1.97 -11.84
C GLU A 220 -8.46 1.97 -13.04
N MET A 221 -9.55 1.20 -12.98
CA MET A 221 -10.56 1.17 -14.04
C MET A 221 -11.20 2.54 -14.26
N LEU A 222 -11.52 3.25 -13.17
CA LEU A 222 -12.04 4.62 -13.26
C LEU A 222 -11.01 5.59 -13.81
N VAL A 223 -9.76 5.53 -13.35
CA VAL A 223 -8.68 6.38 -13.90
C VAL A 223 -8.50 6.13 -15.39
N ASN A 224 -8.41 4.87 -15.81
CA ASN A 224 -8.26 4.49 -17.22
C ASN A 224 -9.46 4.98 -18.06
N SER A 225 -10.69 4.78 -17.59
CA SER A 225 -11.88 5.16 -18.36
C SER A 225 -12.12 6.66 -18.46
N VAL A 226 -11.75 7.44 -17.43
CA VAL A 226 -12.08 8.88 -17.39
C VAL A 226 -10.91 9.81 -17.69
N ARG A 227 -9.67 9.32 -17.89
CA ARG A 227 -8.50 10.20 -18.10
C ARG A 227 -8.59 11.13 -19.31
N GLY A 228 -9.27 10.72 -20.38
CA GLY A 228 -9.22 11.44 -21.65
C GLY A 228 -7.79 11.46 -22.20
N ASP A 229 -7.28 12.64 -22.55
CA ASP A 229 -5.93 12.80 -23.11
C ASP A 229 -4.84 13.00 -22.05
N ILE A 230 -5.19 12.98 -20.75
CA ILE A 230 -4.19 13.12 -19.68
C ILE A 230 -3.25 11.90 -19.70
N PRO A 231 -1.92 12.11 -19.83
CA PRO A 231 -0.94 11.06 -19.67
C PRO A 231 -1.01 10.46 -18.26
N VAL A 232 -1.11 9.13 -18.15
CA VAL A 232 -1.20 8.44 -16.86
C VAL A 232 -0.09 7.42 -16.69
N VAL A 233 0.54 7.44 -15.53
CA VAL A 233 1.42 6.36 -15.06
C VAL A 233 0.78 5.68 -13.87
N ILE A 234 0.71 4.36 -13.87
CA ILE A 234 0.30 3.55 -12.72
C ILE A 234 1.52 2.79 -12.21
N ILE A 235 1.96 3.07 -10.99
CA ILE A 235 3.00 2.31 -10.29
C ILE A 235 2.32 1.28 -9.41
N ARG A 236 2.62 0.00 -9.59
CA ARG A 236 2.05 -1.12 -8.83
C ARG A 236 3.15 -1.79 -8.00
N PRO A 237 3.50 -1.22 -6.83
CA PRO A 237 4.45 -1.84 -5.94
C PRO A 237 3.88 -3.11 -5.30
N THR A 238 4.77 -4.02 -4.93
CA THR A 238 4.51 -5.20 -4.09
C THR A 238 4.53 -4.78 -2.61
N VAL A 239 4.91 -5.66 -1.68
CA VAL A 239 5.02 -5.27 -0.26
C VAL A 239 6.19 -4.30 -0.10
N ILE A 240 5.89 -3.05 0.27
CA ILE A 240 6.92 -2.03 0.44
C ILE A 240 7.55 -2.16 1.83
N GLU A 241 8.86 -2.32 1.87
CA GLU A 241 9.65 -2.38 3.10
C GLU A 241 10.61 -1.19 3.22
N SER A 242 11.37 -1.16 4.32
CA SER A 242 12.28 -0.04 4.65
C SER A 242 13.23 0.32 3.51
N THR A 243 13.70 1.55 3.47
CA THR A 243 14.68 1.99 2.47
C THR A 243 15.93 1.10 2.44
N HIS A 244 16.41 0.76 1.25
CA HIS A 244 17.64 -0.01 1.08
C HIS A 244 18.88 0.87 1.20
N LYS A 245 18.87 2.05 0.57
CA LYS A 245 20.01 2.97 0.48
C LYS A 245 19.62 4.41 0.81
N GLU A 246 18.55 4.94 0.21
CA GLU A 246 18.23 6.37 0.25
C GLU A 246 16.95 6.71 1.02
N PRO A 247 16.85 7.87 1.70
CA PRO A 247 17.94 8.83 1.96
C PRO A 247 18.99 8.29 2.93
N PHE A 248 18.65 7.25 3.69
CA PHE A 248 19.56 6.41 4.47
C PHE A 248 18.92 5.02 4.64
N PRO A 249 19.71 3.96 4.86
CA PRO A 249 19.21 2.60 4.96
C PRO A 249 18.33 2.37 6.20
N GLY A 250 17.28 1.57 6.06
CA GLY A 250 16.45 1.07 7.14
C GLY A 250 15.33 2.02 7.59
N TRP A 251 15.12 3.15 6.92
CA TRP A 251 14.02 4.05 7.25
C TRP A 251 12.68 3.44 6.86
N ILE A 252 11.72 3.46 7.79
CA ILE A 252 10.36 3.01 7.57
C ILE A 252 9.41 3.76 8.52
N GLN A 253 8.16 3.94 8.08
CA GLN A 253 7.13 4.61 8.87
C GLN A 253 5.88 3.76 9.02
N GLY A 254 5.49 3.55 10.28
CA GLY A 254 4.34 2.73 10.63
C GLY A 254 4.69 1.24 10.73
N ASN A 255 3.82 0.48 11.40
CA ASN A 255 3.90 -0.97 11.51
C ASN A 255 2.89 -1.56 10.52
N ARG A 256 3.31 -1.88 9.30
CA ARG A 256 2.40 -2.24 8.19
C ARG A 256 2.79 -3.58 7.56
N MET A 257 1.84 -4.19 6.86
CA MET A 257 2.05 -5.40 6.05
C MET A 257 2.78 -6.53 6.79
N LEU A 258 4.04 -6.84 6.46
CA LEU A 258 4.81 -7.91 7.10
C LEU A 258 5.47 -7.49 8.42
N ASP A 259 5.61 -6.19 8.71
CA ASP A 259 6.25 -5.69 9.93
C ASP A 259 5.69 -6.31 11.22
N PRO A 260 4.35 -6.41 11.42
CA PRO A 260 3.80 -7.01 12.63
C PRO A 260 4.22 -8.47 12.79
N TRP A 261 4.36 -9.19 11.67
CA TRP A 261 4.82 -10.58 11.63
C TRP A 261 6.30 -10.69 11.97
N ILE A 262 7.14 -9.91 11.30
CA ILE A 262 8.59 -9.88 11.52
C ILE A 262 8.89 -9.49 12.97
N ILE A 263 8.23 -8.46 13.50
CA ILE A 263 8.39 -8.02 14.90
C ILE A 263 7.93 -9.10 15.87
N SER A 264 6.80 -9.76 15.58
CA SER A 264 6.26 -10.78 16.49
C SER A 264 7.11 -12.05 16.47
N TYR A 265 7.64 -12.46 15.32
CA TYR A 265 8.64 -13.53 15.19
C TYR A 265 9.94 -13.16 15.93
N GLY A 266 10.51 -11.98 15.67
CA GLY A 266 11.74 -11.50 16.32
C GLY A 266 11.63 -11.34 17.85
N LYS A 267 10.42 -11.14 18.37
CA LYS A 267 10.15 -11.14 19.83
C LYS A 267 9.93 -12.55 20.41
N GLY A 268 10.07 -13.60 19.62
CA GLY A 268 9.70 -14.95 20.01
C GLY A 268 8.21 -15.09 20.36
N ARG A 269 7.34 -14.23 19.83
CA ARG A 269 5.88 -14.34 20.03
C ARG A 269 5.22 -15.16 18.92
N LEU A 270 5.87 -15.27 17.77
CA LEU A 270 5.53 -16.20 16.72
C LEU A 270 6.66 -17.22 16.55
N PRO A 271 6.34 -18.51 16.44
CA PRO A 271 7.30 -19.59 16.24
C PRO A 271 7.61 -19.89 14.77
N GLY A 272 6.92 -19.25 13.82
CA GLY A 272 7.12 -19.39 12.38
C GLY A 272 6.04 -18.67 11.56
N PHE A 273 6.12 -18.81 10.25
CA PHE A 273 5.27 -18.12 9.28
C PHE A 273 4.28 -19.10 8.65
N LEU A 274 3.03 -18.68 8.47
CA LEU A 274 2.09 -19.40 7.62
C LEU A 274 2.39 -19.01 6.16
N GLY A 275 2.68 -19.99 5.31
CA GLY A 275 2.99 -19.75 3.89
C GLY A 275 3.46 -21.02 3.18
N ASP A 276 3.35 -21.02 1.86
CA ASP A 276 3.96 -22.07 1.04
C ASP A 276 5.47 -21.77 0.94
N PRO A 277 6.38 -22.64 1.41
CA PRO A 277 7.82 -22.40 1.29
C PRO A 277 8.32 -22.38 -0.15
N LYS A 278 7.47 -22.73 -1.13
CA LYS A 278 7.74 -22.59 -2.56
C LYS A 278 7.08 -21.36 -3.18
N ALA A 279 6.25 -20.63 -2.42
CA ALA A 279 5.70 -19.36 -2.87
C ALA A 279 6.74 -18.26 -2.68
N ILE A 280 6.76 -17.34 -3.63
CA ILE A 280 7.63 -16.17 -3.61
C ILE A 280 6.94 -15.10 -2.76
N VAL A 281 7.69 -14.42 -1.90
CA VAL A 281 7.16 -13.32 -1.06
C VAL A 281 7.60 -12.00 -1.70
N ASP A 282 6.69 -11.34 -2.40
CA ASP A 282 7.05 -10.15 -3.17
C ASP A 282 7.27 -8.92 -2.28
N VAL A 283 8.53 -8.53 -2.13
CA VAL A 283 9.00 -7.38 -1.34
C VAL A 283 9.82 -6.42 -2.19
N VAL A 284 9.59 -5.12 -2.03
CA VAL A 284 10.36 -4.04 -2.66
C VAL A 284 10.78 -2.99 -1.62
N PRO A 285 12.03 -2.50 -1.60
CA PRO A 285 12.42 -1.40 -0.72
C PRO A 285 11.80 -0.08 -1.18
N LEU A 286 11.40 0.76 -0.24
CA LEU A 286 10.70 2.03 -0.52
C LEU A 286 11.43 2.95 -1.49
N ASP A 287 12.75 3.07 -1.38
CA ASP A 287 13.55 3.94 -2.24
C ASP A 287 13.58 3.47 -3.69
N MET A 288 13.47 2.17 -3.95
CA MET A 288 13.34 1.62 -5.31
C MET A 288 12.03 2.07 -5.95
N VAL A 289 10.91 1.97 -5.20
CA VAL A 289 9.59 2.43 -5.67
C VAL A 289 9.58 3.93 -5.96
N VAL A 290 10.23 4.72 -5.10
CA VAL A 290 10.33 6.19 -5.27
C VAL A 290 11.17 6.52 -6.50
N ASN A 291 12.31 5.84 -6.70
CA ASN A 291 13.19 6.07 -7.83
C ASN A 291 12.49 5.71 -9.16
N ALA A 292 11.86 4.53 -9.23
CA ALA A 292 11.07 4.12 -10.39
C ALA A 292 9.92 5.11 -10.69
N SER A 293 9.22 5.58 -9.65
CA SER A 293 8.18 6.60 -9.80
C SER A 293 8.72 7.91 -10.40
N ILE A 294 9.88 8.39 -9.93
CA ILE A 294 10.51 9.62 -10.43
C ILE A 294 11.01 9.43 -11.87
N ALA A 295 11.64 8.29 -12.18
CA ALA A 295 12.08 7.97 -13.53
C ALA A 295 10.89 7.89 -14.51
N ALA A 296 9.78 7.27 -14.08
CA ALA A 296 8.56 7.21 -14.88
C ALA A 296 7.95 8.61 -15.09
N ILE A 297 7.99 9.48 -14.07
CA ILE A 297 7.59 10.88 -14.20
C ILE A 297 8.45 11.60 -15.22
N ALA A 298 9.77 11.44 -15.17
CA ALA A 298 10.69 12.09 -16.11
C ALA A 298 10.42 11.63 -17.55
N LYS A 299 10.38 10.32 -17.79
CA LYS A 299 10.16 9.74 -19.13
C LYS A 299 8.83 10.19 -19.73
N HIS A 300 7.74 10.03 -18.99
CA HIS A 300 6.39 10.25 -19.51
C HIS A 300 5.92 11.68 -19.42
N GLY A 301 6.39 12.44 -18.44
CA GLY A 301 6.10 13.87 -18.31
C GLY A 301 6.75 14.71 -19.40
N ILE A 302 7.95 14.34 -19.87
CA ILE A 302 8.60 15.00 -21.01
C ILE A 302 7.88 14.68 -22.32
N ALA A 303 7.54 13.40 -22.53
CA ALA A 303 6.84 12.99 -23.74
C ALA A 303 5.40 13.52 -23.80
N ALA A 304 4.74 13.63 -22.63
CA ALA A 304 3.36 14.07 -22.43
C ALA A 304 2.36 13.42 -23.41
N LYS A 305 2.62 12.16 -23.80
CA LYS A 305 1.77 11.41 -24.74
C LYS A 305 0.51 10.94 -24.00
N PRO A 306 -0.67 10.95 -24.65
CA PRO A 306 -1.94 10.54 -24.05
C PRO A 306 -2.05 9.01 -23.89
N GLU A 307 -1.09 8.42 -23.17
CA GLU A 307 -0.97 6.99 -22.93
C GLU A 307 -1.14 6.64 -21.46
N LEU A 308 -1.39 5.35 -21.19
CA LEU A 308 -1.42 4.80 -19.85
C LEU A 308 -0.34 3.72 -19.75
N ASN A 309 0.66 3.97 -18.91
CA ASN A 309 1.76 3.03 -18.67
C ASN A 309 1.63 2.42 -17.27
N VAL A 310 1.84 1.11 -17.20
CA VAL A 310 1.80 0.34 -15.94
C VAL A 310 3.18 -0.22 -15.66
N TYR A 311 3.60 -0.08 -14.41
CA TYR A 311 4.88 -0.57 -13.91
C TYR A 311 4.67 -1.49 -12.70
N HIS A 312 5.15 -2.73 -12.77
CA HIS A 312 5.29 -3.59 -11.59
C HIS A 312 6.70 -3.45 -11.03
N GLU A 313 6.82 -3.40 -9.70
CA GLU A 313 8.12 -3.45 -9.03
C GLU A 313 8.52 -4.91 -8.73
N GLU A 314 9.81 -5.21 -8.85
CA GLU A 314 10.40 -6.55 -8.98
C GLU A 314 10.25 -7.46 -7.73
N ASN A 315 10.38 -8.78 -7.95
CA ASN A 315 9.98 -9.89 -7.06
C ASN A 315 11.15 -10.70 -6.54
N ILE A 316 11.08 -11.24 -5.31
CA ILE A 316 12.21 -11.97 -4.69
C ILE A 316 11.80 -13.14 -3.80
N ASP A 317 12.61 -14.20 -3.87
CA ASP A 317 12.46 -15.43 -3.09
C ASP A 317 13.14 -15.32 -1.71
N ILE A 318 12.38 -15.52 -0.63
CA ILE A 318 12.89 -15.49 0.74
C ILE A 318 13.03 -16.93 1.24
N THR A 319 14.22 -17.51 1.08
CA THR A 319 14.56 -18.81 1.68
C THR A 319 15.19 -18.62 3.06
N GLY A 320 14.67 -19.30 4.10
CA GLY A 320 15.32 -19.34 5.42
C GLY A 320 14.42 -19.33 6.65
N MET A 321 13.09 -19.30 6.50
CA MET A 321 12.15 -19.26 7.62
C MET A 321 11.41 -20.60 7.81
N LYS A 322 10.94 -20.86 9.03
CA LYS A 322 10.05 -22.00 9.31
C LYS A 322 8.66 -21.67 8.79
N PHE A 323 8.24 -22.39 7.75
CA PHE A 323 6.92 -22.24 7.12
C PHE A 323 5.94 -23.34 7.56
N PHE A 324 4.67 -22.97 7.72
CA PHE A 324 3.56 -23.89 7.89
C PHE A 324 2.72 -23.90 6.61
N SER A 325 2.50 -25.09 6.05
CA SER A 325 1.81 -25.26 4.76
C SER A 325 0.28 -25.24 4.83
N SER A 326 -0.32 -25.15 6.03
CA SER A 326 -1.77 -25.05 6.19
C SER A 326 -2.16 -24.26 7.45
N MET A 327 -3.34 -23.61 7.39
CA MET A 327 -3.92 -22.85 8.50
C MET A 327 -4.19 -23.74 9.72
N ASP A 328 -4.59 -24.99 9.52
CA ASP A 328 -4.89 -25.92 10.62
C ASP A 328 -3.62 -26.29 11.40
N ASN A 329 -2.54 -26.63 10.69
CA ASN A 329 -1.24 -26.93 11.31
C ASN A 329 -0.68 -25.72 12.04
N PHE A 330 -0.76 -24.54 11.41
CA PHE A 330 -0.35 -23.29 12.04
C PHE A 330 -1.18 -22.99 13.30
N SER A 331 -2.51 -23.08 13.22
CA SER A 331 -3.42 -22.75 14.33
C SER A 331 -3.25 -23.70 15.52
N SER A 332 -3.09 -25.00 15.27
CA SER A 332 -2.81 -25.99 16.32
C SER A 332 -1.48 -25.67 17.00
N TYR A 333 -0.41 -25.50 16.22
CA TYR A 333 0.93 -25.21 16.75
C TYR A 333 0.96 -23.90 17.56
N ILE A 334 0.34 -22.82 17.05
CA ILE A 334 0.27 -21.54 17.75
C ILE A 334 -0.49 -21.66 19.07
N SER A 335 -1.58 -22.45 19.08
CA SER A 335 -2.35 -22.69 20.30
C SER A 335 -1.48 -23.39 21.35
N ASP A 336 -0.74 -24.42 20.96
CA ASP A 336 0.14 -25.18 21.86
C ASP A 336 1.29 -24.32 22.38
N GLU A 337 1.98 -23.60 21.49
CA GLU A 337 3.15 -22.77 21.81
C GLU A 337 2.79 -21.58 22.72
N ILE A 338 1.69 -20.86 22.41
CA ILE A 338 1.25 -19.73 23.25
C ILE A 338 0.80 -20.24 24.62
N THR A 339 0.15 -21.40 24.69
CA THR A 339 -0.24 -22.03 25.95
C THR A 339 0.98 -22.39 26.79
N GLN A 340 1.99 -23.02 26.20
CA GLN A 340 3.24 -23.34 26.89
C GLN A 340 3.97 -22.08 27.41
N ARG A 341 4.09 -21.03 26.60
CA ARG A 341 4.81 -19.78 26.98
C ARG A 341 4.06 -18.86 27.95
N SER A 342 2.80 -19.16 28.25
CA SER A 342 1.94 -18.29 29.05
C SER A 342 2.01 -18.51 30.56
N GLY A 343 2.68 -19.58 31.00
CA GLY A 343 2.68 -20.02 32.38
C GLY A 343 1.33 -20.60 32.86
N VAL A 344 0.36 -20.83 31.97
CA VAL A 344 -0.93 -21.51 32.31
C VAL A 344 -0.69 -22.91 32.86
N MET A 345 0.33 -23.61 32.35
CA MET A 345 0.72 -24.94 32.83
C MET A 345 1.49 -24.89 34.15
N ASP A 346 2.17 -23.77 34.45
CA ASP A 346 2.95 -23.56 35.67
C ASP A 346 2.11 -22.97 36.82
N ALA A 347 0.91 -22.47 36.52
CA ALA A 347 -0.01 -21.92 37.51
C ALA A 347 -0.56 -23.04 38.42
N PRO A 348 -0.54 -22.88 39.76
CA PRO A 348 -1.09 -23.86 40.68
C PRO A 348 -2.55 -24.20 40.36
N ILE A 349 -2.88 -25.49 40.32
CA ILE A 349 -4.26 -25.96 40.04
C ILE A 349 -5.27 -25.35 41.03
N SER A 350 -4.82 -24.98 42.23
CA SER A 350 -5.61 -24.34 43.28
C SER A 350 -5.98 -22.87 43.01
N ASP A 351 -5.26 -22.14 42.14
CA ASP A 351 -5.56 -20.74 41.81
C ASP A 351 -6.33 -20.63 40.47
N SER A 352 -7.60 -21.04 40.52
CA SER A 352 -8.53 -21.03 39.39
C SER A 352 -8.71 -19.63 38.78
N LYS A 353 -8.56 -18.57 39.58
CA LYS A 353 -8.73 -17.18 39.14
C LYS A 353 -7.52 -16.69 38.33
N LEU A 354 -6.30 -17.02 38.75
CA LEU A 354 -5.09 -16.71 37.98
C LEU A 354 -5.06 -17.52 36.69
N ARG A 355 -5.37 -18.82 36.76
CA ARG A 355 -5.39 -19.71 35.59
C ARG A 355 -6.41 -19.26 34.55
N GLY A 356 -7.64 -18.94 34.96
CA GLY A 356 -8.66 -18.41 34.04
C GLY A 356 -8.28 -17.07 33.41
N LYS A 357 -7.57 -16.18 34.13
CA LYS A 357 -7.03 -14.94 33.55
C LYS A 357 -5.94 -15.20 32.51
N LEU A 358 -5.04 -16.14 32.78
CA LEU A 358 -3.96 -16.51 31.86
C LEU A 358 -4.52 -17.20 30.61
N GLU A 359 -5.47 -18.12 30.76
CA GLU A 359 -6.18 -18.77 29.64
C GLU A 359 -6.90 -17.76 28.75
N MET A 360 -7.63 -16.80 29.34
CA MET A 360 -8.29 -15.74 28.58
C MET A 360 -7.28 -14.87 27.80
N LYS A 361 -6.13 -14.55 28.40
CA LYS A 361 -5.04 -13.82 27.72
C LYS A 361 -4.45 -14.65 26.58
N CYS A 362 -4.27 -15.97 26.76
CA CYS A 362 -3.78 -16.87 25.72
C CYS A 362 -4.73 -16.93 24.56
N LYS A 363 -6.02 -17.19 24.84
CA LYS A 363 -7.07 -17.27 23.84
C LYS A 363 -7.12 -15.99 22.99
N LYS A 364 -7.10 -14.82 23.62
CA LYS A 364 -7.06 -13.54 22.89
C LYS A 364 -5.81 -13.36 22.03
N LYS A 365 -4.64 -13.83 22.49
CA LYS A 365 -3.40 -13.78 21.69
C LYS A 365 -3.46 -14.73 20.50
N VAL A 366 -3.93 -15.97 20.70
CA VAL A 366 -4.11 -16.96 19.64
C VAL A 366 -5.10 -16.44 18.59
N GLU A 367 -6.27 -15.96 19.02
CA GLU A 367 -7.28 -15.37 18.14
C GLU A 367 -6.71 -14.22 17.30
N HIS A 368 -5.90 -13.34 17.92
CA HIS A 368 -5.25 -12.25 17.21
C HIS A 368 -4.24 -12.74 16.17
N VAL A 369 -3.39 -13.73 16.51
CA VAL A 369 -2.40 -14.30 15.59
C VAL A 369 -3.08 -15.04 14.43
N VAL A 370 -4.11 -15.84 14.70
CA VAL A 370 -4.86 -16.57 13.67
C VAL A 370 -5.62 -15.60 12.76
N HIS A 371 -6.22 -14.54 13.33
CA HIS A 371 -6.87 -13.50 12.54
C HIS A 371 -5.87 -12.81 11.59
N MET A 372 -4.70 -12.44 12.10
CA MET A 372 -3.61 -11.93 11.27
C MET A 372 -3.21 -12.96 10.20
N ALA A 373 -3.10 -14.25 10.53
CA ALA A 373 -2.67 -15.28 9.58
C ALA A 373 -3.62 -15.37 8.39
N LYS A 374 -4.92 -15.41 8.67
CA LYS A 374 -5.98 -15.40 7.65
C LYS A 374 -5.95 -14.16 6.76
N LEU A 375 -5.54 -13.02 7.32
CA LEU A 375 -5.49 -11.77 6.58
C LEU A 375 -4.36 -11.74 5.54
N TYR A 376 -3.23 -12.39 5.83
CA TYR A 376 -2.05 -12.42 4.96
C TYR A 376 -1.91 -13.71 4.13
N GLU A 377 -2.61 -14.78 4.50
CA GLU A 377 -2.63 -16.07 3.81
C GLU A 377 -2.74 -15.94 2.27
N PRO A 378 -3.64 -15.12 1.69
CA PRO A 378 -3.75 -15.04 0.23
C PRO A 378 -2.50 -14.53 -0.49
N TYR A 379 -1.62 -13.79 0.22
CA TYR A 379 -0.36 -13.29 -0.29
C TYR A 379 0.79 -14.27 -0.05
N MET A 380 0.79 -14.94 1.10
CA MET A 380 1.81 -15.93 1.46
C MET A 380 1.70 -17.26 0.70
N PHE A 381 0.57 -17.49 0.01
CA PHE A 381 0.33 -18.62 -0.88
C PHE A 381 0.12 -18.18 -2.34
N TYR A 382 0.44 -16.92 -2.66
CA TYR A 382 0.28 -16.41 -4.01
C TYR A 382 1.30 -17.07 -4.96
N ARG A 383 0.83 -17.55 -6.12
CA ARG A 383 1.72 -18.14 -7.16
C ARG A 383 1.66 -17.36 -8.48
N GLY A 384 1.27 -16.10 -8.40
CA GLY A 384 1.48 -15.14 -9.48
C GLY A 384 2.92 -14.63 -9.46
N TRP A 385 3.44 -14.30 -10.64
CA TRP A 385 4.74 -13.65 -10.82
C TRP A 385 4.53 -12.39 -11.65
N PHE A 386 4.81 -11.23 -11.08
CA PHE A 386 4.60 -9.95 -11.77
C PHE A 386 5.71 -9.70 -12.78
N ASP A 387 5.37 -9.66 -14.06
CA ASP A 387 6.25 -9.20 -15.13
C ASP A 387 6.63 -7.74 -14.86
N ASN A 388 7.92 -7.40 -14.96
CA ASN A 388 8.45 -6.07 -14.67
C ASN A 388 9.23 -5.48 -15.86
N ARG A 389 8.94 -5.92 -17.09
CA ARG A 389 9.72 -5.54 -18.27
C ARG A 389 9.61 -4.05 -18.59
N ASN A 390 8.48 -3.41 -18.30
CA ASN A 390 8.38 -1.96 -18.46
C ASN A 390 9.30 -1.25 -17.46
N THR A 391 9.37 -1.72 -16.22
CA THR A 391 10.28 -1.21 -15.18
C THR A 391 11.74 -1.40 -15.57
N GLN A 392 12.11 -2.57 -16.10
CA GLN A 392 13.46 -2.83 -16.61
C GLN A 392 13.81 -1.89 -17.77
N LYS A 393 12.92 -1.76 -18.77
CA LYS A 393 13.11 -0.83 -19.89
C LYS A 393 13.22 0.63 -19.44
N LEU A 394 12.47 1.02 -18.41
CA LEU A 394 12.57 2.37 -17.85
C LEU A 394 13.97 2.65 -17.30
N MET A 395 14.59 1.66 -16.68
CA MET A 395 15.97 1.76 -16.18
C MET A 395 17.00 1.67 -17.31
N GLU A 396 16.76 0.85 -18.35
CA GLU A 396 17.62 0.76 -19.54
C GLU A 396 17.69 2.07 -20.33
N ASP A 397 16.61 2.87 -20.31
CA ASP A 397 16.55 4.17 -20.95
C ASP A 397 17.30 5.28 -20.16
N MET A 398 17.76 5.00 -18.92
CA MET A 398 18.50 5.96 -18.10
C MET A 398 19.96 6.06 -18.52
N SER A 399 20.56 7.23 -18.35
CA SER A 399 22.01 7.38 -18.46
C SER A 399 22.75 6.56 -17.39
N PHE A 400 24.04 6.31 -17.60
CA PHE A 400 24.86 5.59 -16.63
C PHE A 400 24.92 6.31 -15.27
N GLU A 401 25.02 7.63 -15.30
CA GLU A 401 25.02 8.48 -14.11
C GLU A 401 23.69 8.39 -13.36
N GLU A 402 22.56 8.51 -14.07
CA GLU A 402 21.24 8.35 -13.48
C GLU A 402 21.05 6.94 -12.92
N MET A 403 21.46 5.89 -13.62
CA MET A 403 21.33 4.52 -13.11
C MET A 403 22.21 4.28 -11.88
N LYS A 404 23.38 4.90 -11.80
CA LYS A 404 24.28 4.80 -10.64
C LYS A 404 23.69 5.49 -9.39
N ASP A 405 23.05 6.64 -9.58
CA ASP A 405 22.55 7.46 -8.48
C ASP A 405 21.08 7.13 -8.12
N PHE A 406 20.25 6.78 -9.12
CA PHE A 406 18.80 6.53 -9.03
C PHE A 406 18.39 5.11 -9.45
N GLY A 407 19.31 4.19 -9.71
CA GLY A 407 18.96 2.84 -10.10
C GLY A 407 18.00 2.16 -9.13
N PHE A 408 17.10 1.36 -9.67
CA PHE A 408 16.07 0.63 -8.92
C PHE A 408 16.04 -0.87 -9.27
N ASN A 409 17.23 -1.45 -9.53
CA ASN A 409 17.40 -2.87 -9.77
C ASN A 409 17.30 -3.67 -8.46
N VAL A 410 16.11 -4.18 -8.17
CA VAL A 410 15.81 -4.94 -6.95
C VAL A 410 16.54 -6.29 -6.95
N GLY A 411 16.71 -6.90 -8.13
CA GLY A 411 17.46 -8.14 -8.33
C GLY A 411 18.95 -8.05 -7.99
N SER A 412 19.52 -6.84 -7.90
CA SER A 412 20.92 -6.62 -7.50
C SER A 412 21.14 -6.58 -5.98
N ILE A 413 20.07 -6.54 -5.18
CA ILE A 413 20.15 -6.41 -3.73
C ILE A 413 20.60 -7.73 -3.10
N ASN A 414 21.52 -7.67 -2.13
CA ASN A 414 21.79 -8.79 -1.23
C ASN A 414 20.67 -8.85 -0.17
N TRP A 415 19.71 -9.75 -0.36
CA TRP A 415 18.48 -9.82 0.44
C TRP A 415 18.69 -10.28 1.86
N GLU A 416 19.56 -11.27 2.06
CA GLU A 416 19.91 -11.71 3.41
C GLU A 416 20.47 -10.54 4.21
N ASN A 417 21.43 -9.80 3.63
CA ASN A 417 21.99 -8.62 4.27
C ASN A 417 20.94 -7.50 4.47
N TYR A 418 20.11 -7.22 3.46
CA TYR A 418 19.08 -6.20 3.57
C TYR A 418 18.07 -6.54 4.69
N ILE A 419 17.55 -7.76 4.74
CA ILE A 419 16.60 -8.17 5.78
C ILE A 419 17.25 -8.14 7.17
N LEU A 420 18.40 -8.80 7.33
CA LEU A 420 19.01 -8.99 8.65
C LEU A 420 19.70 -7.75 9.20
N ASN A 421 20.39 -6.99 8.34
CA ASN A 421 21.27 -5.91 8.77
C ASN A 421 20.73 -4.50 8.46
N VAL A 422 19.68 -4.38 7.63
CA VAL A 422 19.07 -3.08 7.30
C VAL A 422 17.63 -2.99 7.81
N HIS A 423 16.75 -3.87 7.34
CA HIS A 423 15.33 -3.79 7.59
C HIS A 423 14.94 -4.10 9.05
N ILE A 424 15.36 -5.25 9.59
CA ILE A 424 15.07 -5.62 10.99
C ILE A 424 15.63 -4.58 11.99
N PRO A 425 16.89 -4.11 11.86
CA PRO A 425 17.40 -3.01 12.68
C PRO A 425 16.61 -1.71 12.50
N GLY A 426 16.19 -1.39 11.27
CA GLY A 426 15.32 -0.27 10.94
C GLY A 426 13.98 -0.32 11.68
N LEU A 427 13.30 -1.46 11.65
CA LEU A 427 12.06 -1.70 12.40
C LEU A 427 12.25 -1.47 13.91
N ARG A 428 13.35 -1.99 14.46
CA ARG A 428 13.67 -1.81 15.88
C ARG A 428 13.86 -0.33 16.23
N ARG A 429 14.55 0.42 15.37
CA ARG A 429 14.84 1.84 15.58
C ARG A 429 13.60 2.70 15.43
N HIS A 430 12.93 2.62 14.29
CA HIS A 430 11.90 3.60 13.90
C HIS A 430 10.49 3.21 14.37
N ILE A 431 10.18 1.92 14.44
CA ILE A 431 8.84 1.43 14.81
C ILE A 431 8.78 1.07 16.29
N MET A 432 9.77 0.31 16.78
CA MET A 432 9.80 -0.13 18.18
C MET A 432 10.40 0.91 19.13
N LYS A 433 10.96 2.02 18.61
CA LYS A 433 11.62 3.09 19.38
C LYS A 433 12.65 2.54 20.37
N GLY A 434 13.41 1.52 19.97
CA GLY A 434 14.47 0.94 20.81
C GLY A 434 14.00 0.12 22.01
N ARG A 435 12.69 -0.15 22.19
CA ARG A 435 12.20 -1.03 23.25
C ARG A 435 12.75 -2.44 23.06
N LEU A 436 13.72 -2.80 23.90
CA LEU A 436 14.30 -4.14 23.98
C LEU A 436 13.23 -5.17 24.32
N VAL A 437 13.48 -6.37 23.80
CA VAL A 437 12.94 -7.64 24.25
C VAL A 437 13.11 -7.71 25.76
N SER A 438 11.99 -7.70 26.49
CA SER A 438 11.90 -8.22 27.84
C SER A 438 11.53 -9.69 27.78
#